data_AF-A0A8H5XPC1-F1
#
_entry.id   AF-A0A8H5XPC1-F1
#
_cell.length_a   1.000
_cell.length_b   1.000
_cell.length_c   1.000
_cell.angle_alpha   90.00
_cell.angle_beta   90.00
_cell.angle_gamma   90.00
#
_symmetry.space_group_name_H-M   'P 1'
#
loop_
_entity.id
_entity.type
_entity.pdbx_description
1 polymer ?
#
loop_
_entity_poly.entity_id
_entity_poly.type
_entity_poly.pdbx_seq_one_letter_code
_entity_poly.pdbx_strand_id
1 'polypeptide(L)'
;APEKDAEELAEFVDYLAAEIFDNLPEELQDLEYRAWREDETLQEQYSLPLTKDSLLLLNLSPSVIETLTTYNLISADPYVASHLPSSPESFLLPILTSYITPLIEPPPAARSTRADACELCARSWVPLSYHHLIPRFVHEKAVKRGWHRKEDLQNVAWLCGACHRFVHHFKTHEELARDYYTVELLLDDDEVQRWAHWVVIRWQYLVQLQEPYELV
;
A
#
# COMPACT_ATOMS: atom_id res chain seq x y z
N ALA A 1 20.54 -30.94 0.33
CA ALA A 1 20.21 -31.03 -1.13
C ALA A 1 19.83 -29.62 -1.50
N PRO A 2 20.25 -29.10 -2.67
CA PRO A 2 20.24 -27.65 -2.92
C PRO A 2 18.85 -27.00 -2.77
N GLU A 3 17.76 -27.73 -3.03
CA GLU A 3 16.39 -27.25 -2.77
C GLU A 3 16.08 -27.09 -1.26
N LYS A 4 16.49 -28.07 -0.44
CA LYS A 4 16.28 -28.04 1.01
C LYS A 4 17.06 -26.89 1.67
N ASP A 5 18.27 -26.64 1.18
CA ASP A 5 19.12 -25.58 1.72
C ASP A 5 18.59 -24.17 1.33
N ALA A 6 17.90 -24.06 0.19
CA ALA A 6 17.23 -22.82 -0.23
C ALA A 6 15.91 -22.58 0.52
N GLU A 7 15.15 -23.64 0.79
CA GLU A 7 13.91 -23.58 1.59
C GLU A 7 14.21 -23.14 3.04
N GLU A 8 15.21 -23.74 3.67
CA GLU A 8 15.66 -23.35 5.02
C GLU A 8 16.12 -21.88 5.07
N LEU A 9 16.78 -21.38 4.01
CA LEU A 9 17.19 -19.98 3.92
C LEU A 9 15.99 -19.03 3.77
N ALA A 10 14.98 -19.41 2.98
CA ALA A 10 13.77 -18.61 2.82
C ALA A 10 13.01 -18.50 4.15
N GLU A 11 12.81 -19.63 4.85
CA GLU A 11 12.18 -19.65 6.17
C GLU A 11 12.92 -18.76 7.17
N PHE A 12 14.26 -18.77 7.15
CA PHE A 12 15.08 -17.90 7.99
C PHE A 12 14.90 -16.41 7.66
N VAL A 13 14.87 -16.05 6.37
CA VAL A 13 14.66 -14.66 5.93
C VAL A 13 13.28 -14.17 6.34
N ASP A 14 12.24 -14.99 6.16
CA ASP A 14 10.86 -14.65 6.53
C ASP A 14 10.74 -14.46 8.04
N TYR A 15 11.34 -15.36 8.84
CA TYR A 15 11.39 -15.23 10.30
C TYR A 15 12.06 -13.92 10.74
N LEU A 16 13.25 -13.63 10.21
CA LEU A 16 14.00 -12.44 10.58
C LEU A 16 13.27 -11.15 10.13
N ALA A 17 12.67 -11.16 8.94
CA ALA A 17 11.91 -10.03 8.43
C ALA A 17 10.67 -9.76 9.29
N ALA A 18 9.91 -10.79 9.65
CA ALA A 18 8.75 -10.66 10.53
C ALA A 18 9.15 -10.13 11.91
N GLU A 19 10.19 -10.71 12.52
CA GLU A 19 10.66 -10.28 13.84
C GLU A 19 11.14 -8.81 13.81
N ILE A 20 11.83 -8.37 12.74
CA ILE A 20 12.22 -6.96 12.57
C ILE A 20 10.98 -6.08 12.40
N PHE A 21 10.04 -6.47 11.54
CA PHE A 21 8.85 -5.70 11.21
C PHE A 21 7.95 -5.50 12.44
N ASP A 22 7.71 -6.56 13.20
CA ASP A 22 6.87 -6.53 14.41
C ASP A 22 7.46 -5.64 15.52
N ASN A 23 8.76 -5.36 15.48
CA ASN A 23 9.45 -4.45 16.41
C ASN A 23 9.59 -3.01 15.87
N LEU A 24 9.07 -2.71 14.66
CA LEU A 24 8.98 -1.33 14.17
C LEU A 24 7.88 -0.56 14.91
N PRO A 25 7.97 0.78 15.03
CA PRO A 25 6.86 1.60 15.52
C PRO A 25 5.57 1.37 14.70
N GLU A 26 4.40 1.38 15.34
CA GLU A 26 3.10 1.18 14.67
C GLU A 26 2.92 2.19 13.52
N GLU A 27 3.36 3.43 13.72
CA GLU A 27 3.28 4.50 12.73
C GLU A 27 4.11 4.21 11.46
N LEU A 28 5.15 3.39 11.58
CA LEU A 28 5.98 2.95 10.47
C LEU A 28 5.42 1.68 9.81
N GLN A 29 4.79 0.80 10.58
CA GLN A 29 4.15 -0.42 10.05
C GLN A 29 2.94 -0.07 9.16
N ASP A 30 2.15 0.92 9.58
CA ASP A 30 0.95 1.40 8.89
C ASP A 30 1.22 2.65 8.03
N LEU A 31 2.49 2.91 7.70
CA LEU A 31 2.87 4.13 6.99
C LEU A 31 2.30 4.15 5.56
N GLU A 32 1.44 5.12 5.30
CA GLU A 32 0.90 5.40 3.97
C GLU A 32 1.20 6.83 3.54
N TYR A 33 1.29 7.06 2.22
CA TYR A 33 1.63 8.36 1.65
C TYR A 33 0.74 9.49 2.17
N ARG A 34 -0.56 9.22 2.34
CA ARG A 34 -1.52 10.20 2.83
C ARG A 34 -1.29 10.52 4.31
N ALA A 35 -1.18 9.49 5.15
CA ALA A 35 -0.92 9.65 6.59
C ALA A 35 0.38 10.41 6.83
N TRP A 36 1.46 9.98 6.16
CA TRP A 36 2.75 10.68 6.19
C TRP A 36 2.63 12.15 5.77
N ARG A 37 1.90 12.44 4.69
CA ARG A 37 1.81 13.80 4.16
C ARG A 37 0.89 14.73 4.98
N GLU A 38 -0.06 14.18 5.73
CA GLU A 38 -0.96 14.96 6.59
C GLU A 38 -0.37 15.23 7.99
N ASP A 39 0.67 14.48 8.39
CA ASP A 39 1.32 14.58 9.70
C ASP A 39 2.74 15.17 9.61
N GLU A 40 2.98 16.33 10.24
CA GLU A 40 4.29 16.98 10.27
C GLU A 40 5.34 16.16 11.03
N THR A 41 4.93 15.40 12.06
CA THR A 41 5.85 14.59 12.87
C THR A 41 6.35 13.37 12.09
N LEU A 42 5.48 12.71 11.32
CA LEU A 42 5.87 11.62 10.42
C LEU A 42 6.80 12.10 9.31
N GLN A 43 6.62 13.33 8.82
CA GLN A 43 7.53 13.96 7.85
C GLN A 43 8.91 14.22 8.45
N GLU A 44 8.99 14.81 9.65
CA GLU A 44 10.26 15.05 10.32
C GLU A 44 11.02 13.74 10.57
N GLN A 45 10.31 12.67 10.93
CA GLN A 45 10.91 11.39 11.32
C GLN A 45 11.31 10.51 10.12
N TYR A 46 10.47 10.43 9.09
CA TYR A 46 10.61 9.46 7.99
C TYR A 46 10.91 10.10 6.63
N SER A 47 11.22 11.40 6.58
CA SER A 47 11.71 12.03 5.35
C SER A 47 13.07 11.48 4.91
N LEU A 48 13.26 11.39 3.60
CA LEU A 48 14.51 10.92 3.01
C LEU A 48 15.49 12.08 2.76
N PRO A 49 16.81 11.87 2.92
CA PRO A 49 17.45 10.60 3.30
C PRO A 49 17.29 10.28 4.79
N LEU A 50 17.01 9.01 5.12
CA LEU A 50 17.05 8.56 6.51
C LEU A 50 18.46 8.73 7.07
N THR A 51 18.53 9.09 8.35
CA THR A 51 19.77 9.17 9.10
C THR A 51 19.78 8.13 10.21
N LYS A 52 20.93 7.93 10.87
CA LYS A 52 20.98 7.10 12.08
C LYS A 52 20.05 7.64 13.17
N ASP A 53 19.86 8.97 13.22
CA ASP A 53 18.97 9.62 14.18
C ASP A 53 17.50 9.26 13.92
N SER A 54 17.11 9.08 12.65
CA SER A 54 15.78 8.59 12.24
C SER A 54 15.47 7.18 12.78
N LEU A 55 16.51 6.41 13.12
CA LEU A 55 16.38 5.02 13.58
C LEU A 55 16.52 4.88 15.11
N LEU A 56 16.77 5.96 15.85
CA LEU A 56 16.93 5.92 17.31
C LEU A 56 15.67 5.44 18.04
N LEU A 57 14.52 5.57 17.40
CA LEU A 57 13.22 5.13 17.92
C LEU A 57 12.95 3.64 17.65
N LEU A 58 13.80 2.96 16.88
CA LEU A 58 13.69 1.52 16.69
C LEU A 58 14.10 0.80 17.97
N ASN A 59 13.18 0.02 18.54
CA ASN A 59 13.44 -0.81 19.70
C ASN A 59 13.64 -2.26 19.26
N LEU A 60 14.80 -2.56 18.67
CA LEU A 60 15.10 -3.91 18.24
C LEU A 60 15.29 -4.85 19.43
N SER A 61 14.59 -5.99 19.41
CA SER A 61 14.75 -7.05 20.40
C SER A 61 16.22 -7.55 20.45
N PRO A 62 16.76 -7.85 21.64
CA PRO A 62 18.09 -8.46 21.77
C PRO A 62 18.27 -9.73 20.95
N SER A 63 17.19 -10.51 20.75
CA SER A 63 17.18 -11.72 19.92
C SER A 63 17.53 -11.43 18.46
N VAL A 64 17.01 -10.33 17.91
CA VAL A 64 17.31 -9.88 16.55
C VAL A 64 18.79 -9.52 16.44
N ILE A 65 19.31 -8.77 17.40
CA ILE A 65 20.72 -8.34 17.40
C ILE A 65 21.65 -9.56 17.48
N GLU A 66 21.34 -10.53 18.34
CA GLU A 66 22.08 -11.78 18.46
C GLU A 66 22.03 -12.59 17.16
N THR A 67 20.87 -12.66 16.51
CA THR A 67 20.70 -13.32 15.21
C THR A 67 21.54 -12.64 14.13
N LEU A 68 21.45 -11.31 13.99
CA LEU A 68 22.24 -10.53 13.03
C LEU A 68 23.74 -10.76 13.24
N THR A 69 24.20 -10.85 14.49
CA THR A 69 25.60 -11.11 14.82
C THR A 69 26.00 -12.55 14.48
N THR A 70 25.20 -13.52 14.92
CA THR A 70 25.48 -14.96 14.77
C THR A 70 25.58 -15.37 13.30
N TYR A 71 24.73 -14.79 12.46
CA TYR A 71 24.69 -15.07 11.02
C TYR A 71 25.59 -14.14 10.20
N ASN A 72 26.48 -13.35 10.83
CA ASN A 72 27.42 -12.43 10.18
C ASN A 72 26.74 -11.40 9.26
N LEU A 73 25.55 -10.93 9.63
CA LEU A 73 24.86 -9.83 8.95
C LEU A 73 25.33 -8.47 9.45
N ILE A 74 25.86 -8.40 10.67
CA ILE A 74 26.56 -7.25 11.25
C ILE A 74 27.90 -7.68 11.85
N SER A 75 28.81 -6.72 12.03
CA SER A 75 30.09 -6.98 12.69
C SER A 75 29.89 -7.24 14.18
N ALA A 76 30.49 -8.32 14.70
CA ALA A 76 30.55 -8.61 16.13
C ALA A 76 31.41 -7.60 16.91
N ASP A 77 32.38 -6.97 16.24
CA ASP A 77 33.18 -5.87 16.79
C ASP A 77 33.09 -4.64 15.87
N PRO A 78 32.45 -3.55 16.32
CA PRO A 78 32.25 -2.35 15.50
C PRO A 78 33.54 -1.55 15.27
N TYR A 79 34.62 -1.82 16.02
CA TYR A 79 35.89 -1.11 15.91
C TYR A 79 36.88 -1.78 14.95
N VAL A 80 36.56 -3.00 14.51
CA VAL A 80 37.36 -3.73 13.52
C VAL A 80 36.87 -3.38 12.11
N ALA A 81 37.80 -3.04 11.23
CA ALA A 81 37.49 -2.80 9.83
C ALA A 81 36.93 -4.08 9.18
N SER A 82 35.65 -4.01 8.79
CA SER A 82 34.91 -5.10 8.16
C SER A 82 34.09 -4.57 6.98
N HIS A 83 33.71 -5.44 6.06
CA HIS A 83 32.74 -5.14 5.01
C HIS A 83 31.29 -5.19 5.51
N LEU A 84 31.08 -5.74 6.71
CA LEU A 84 29.77 -5.83 7.34
C LEU A 84 29.38 -4.49 8.00
N PRO A 85 28.08 -4.17 8.07
CA PRO A 85 27.60 -3.05 8.86
C PRO A 85 28.09 -3.13 10.31
N SER A 86 28.52 -1.99 10.86
CA SER A 86 29.06 -1.92 12.22
C SER A 86 27.98 -1.88 13.32
N SER A 87 26.70 -1.77 12.96
CA SER A 87 25.60 -1.72 13.90
C SER A 87 24.28 -2.17 13.26
N PRO A 88 23.27 -2.59 14.05
CA PRO A 88 21.94 -2.93 13.54
C PRO A 88 21.30 -1.78 12.75
N GLU A 89 21.46 -0.53 13.20
CA GLU A 89 20.92 0.65 12.51
C GLU A 89 21.60 0.84 11.16
N SER A 90 22.91 0.60 11.09
CA SER A 90 23.65 0.68 9.82
C SER A 90 23.24 -0.41 8.83
N PHE A 91 22.82 -1.58 9.33
CA PHE A 91 22.24 -2.66 8.54
C PHE A 91 20.82 -2.33 8.05
N LEU A 92 19.97 -1.79 8.93
CA LEU A 92 18.57 -1.48 8.63
C LEU A 92 18.38 -0.22 7.77
N LEU A 93 19.27 0.76 7.85
CA LEU A 93 19.13 2.03 7.14
C LEU A 93 18.84 1.89 5.63
N PRO A 94 19.59 1.10 4.84
CA PRO A 94 19.26 0.88 3.42
C PRO A 94 17.94 0.11 3.22
N ILE A 95 17.61 -0.83 4.13
CA ILE A 95 16.39 -1.63 4.08
C ILE A 95 15.17 -0.72 4.29
N LEU A 96 15.18 0.07 5.36
CA LEU A 96 14.11 1.01 5.69
C LEU A 96 14.02 2.15 4.68
N THR A 97 15.15 2.60 4.12
CA THR A 97 15.10 3.54 2.99
C THR A 97 14.33 2.93 1.82
N SER A 98 14.63 1.68 1.45
CA SER A 98 13.92 0.98 0.36
C SER A 98 12.45 0.72 0.67
N TYR A 99 12.10 0.47 1.94
CA TYR A 99 10.73 0.26 2.39
C TYR A 99 9.91 1.55 2.40
N ILE A 100 10.46 2.65 2.96
CA ILE A 100 9.77 3.93 3.11
C ILE A 100 9.63 4.68 1.79
N THR A 101 10.63 4.61 0.89
CA THR A 101 10.62 5.33 -0.39
C THR A 101 9.28 5.22 -1.14
N PRO A 102 8.78 4.02 -1.49
CA PRO A 102 7.51 3.90 -2.20
C PRO A 102 6.29 4.32 -1.36
N LEU A 103 6.39 4.29 -0.03
CA LEU A 103 5.29 4.66 0.88
C LEU A 103 5.14 6.18 1.01
N ILE A 104 6.20 6.95 0.79
CA ILE A 104 6.17 8.43 0.87
C ILE A 104 6.20 9.10 -0.51
N GLU A 105 6.34 8.32 -1.57
CA GLU A 105 6.23 8.81 -2.94
C GLU A 105 4.76 9.04 -3.32
N PRO A 106 4.46 10.11 -4.09
CA PRO A 106 3.11 10.28 -4.64
C PRO A 106 2.76 9.08 -5.52
N PRO A 107 1.52 8.58 -5.44
CA PRO A 107 1.11 7.37 -6.15
C PRO A 107 1.40 7.52 -7.66
N PRO A 108 2.00 6.51 -8.30
CA PRO A 108 2.48 6.62 -9.67
C PRO A 108 1.33 6.82 -10.65
N ALA A 109 1.65 7.41 -11.79
CA ALA A 109 0.67 7.77 -12.81
C ALA A 109 -0.09 6.55 -13.37
N ALA A 110 -1.37 6.45 -12.99
CA ALA A 110 -2.53 5.88 -13.68
C ALA A 110 -2.43 4.54 -14.43
N ARG A 111 -1.50 4.38 -15.37
CA ARG A 111 -1.45 3.22 -16.29
C ARG A 111 -0.61 2.07 -15.74
N SER A 112 0.38 2.36 -14.91
CA SER A 112 1.20 1.35 -14.22
C SER A 112 0.52 0.74 -12.99
N THR A 113 -0.56 1.37 -12.49
CA THR A 113 -1.29 0.97 -11.29
C THR A 113 -2.56 0.18 -11.57
N ARG A 114 -2.66 -0.47 -12.74
CA ARG A 114 -3.87 -1.23 -13.08
C ARG A 114 -4.08 -2.37 -12.08
N ALA A 115 -5.18 -2.28 -11.32
CA ALA A 115 -5.59 -3.34 -10.41
C ALA A 115 -5.99 -4.62 -11.17
N ASP A 116 -5.80 -5.77 -10.50
CA ASP A 116 -6.23 -7.08 -11.01
C ASP A 116 -7.74 -7.31 -10.86
N ALA A 117 -8.40 -6.50 -10.02
CA ALA A 117 -9.83 -6.58 -9.75
C ALA A 117 -10.47 -5.20 -9.60
N CYS A 118 -11.79 -5.16 -9.76
CA CYS A 118 -12.57 -3.95 -9.54
C CYS A 118 -12.51 -3.55 -8.07
N GLU A 119 -12.00 -2.36 -7.76
CA GLU A 119 -11.74 -1.93 -6.38
C GLU A 119 -13.00 -1.75 -5.52
N LEU A 120 -14.19 -1.61 -6.12
CA LEU A 120 -15.45 -1.60 -5.36
C LEU A 120 -16.10 -2.98 -5.17
N CYS A 121 -16.04 -3.87 -6.16
CA CYS A 121 -16.81 -5.14 -6.13
C CYS A 121 -15.94 -6.39 -6.15
N ALA A 122 -14.61 -6.24 -6.09
CA ALA A 122 -13.59 -7.27 -6.08
C ALA A 122 -13.61 -8.28 -7.26
N ARG A 123 -14.41 -8.07 -8.30
CA ARG A 123 -14.42 -8.96 -9.49
C ARG A 123 -13.16 -8.76 -10.32
N SER A 124 -12.40 -9.85 -10.52
CA SER A 124 -11.15 -9.88 -11.30
C SER A 124 -11.33 -10.29 -12.77
N TRP A 125 -12.42 -10.98 -13.11
CA TRP A 125 -12.65 -11.51 -14.46
C TRP A 125 -13.33 -10.52 -15.42
N VAL A 126 -13.48 -9.25 -15.01
CA VAL A 126 -14.21 -8.22 -15.77
C VAL A 126 -13.28 -7.12 -16.28
N PRO A 127 -13.55 -6.54 -17.46
CA PRO A 127 -12.78 -5.39 -17.92
C PRO A 127 -12.90 -4.21 -16.94
N LEU A 128 -11.73 -3.66 -16.57
CA LEU A 128 -11.63 -2.49 -15.72
C LEU A 128 -11.37 -1.25 -16.57
N SER A 129 -11.86 -0.13 -16.04
CA SER A 129 -11.72 1.19 -16.63
C SER A 129 -11.25 2.16 -15.56
N TYR A 130 -10.48 3.13 -16.01
CA TYR A 130 -9.92 4.18 -15.17
C TYR A 130 -10.98 5.22 -14.83
N HIS A 131 -11.17 5.50 -13.54
CA HIS A 131 -12.14 6.45 -13.03
C HIS A 131 -11.46 7.48 -12.12
N HIS A 132 -11.70 8.78 -12.34
CA HIS A 132 -11.20 9.83 -11.44
C HIS A 132 -12.17 10.01 -10.28
N LEU A 133 -11.69 9.78 -9.05
CA LEU A 133 -12.50 9.91 -7.83
C LEU A 133 -12.80 11.37 -7.52
N ILE A 134 -11.87 12.27 -7.83
CA ILE A 134 -12.12 13.72 -7.88
C ILE A 134 -12.38 14.10 -9.34
N PRO A 135 -13.63 14.41 -9.75
CA PRO A 135 -13.93 14.69 -11.14
C PRO A 135 -13.09 15.85 -11.69
N ARG A 136 -12.42 15.63 -12.83
CA ARG A 136 -11.46 16.59 -13.40
C ARG A 136 -11.99 18.01 -13.56
N PHE A 137 -13.27 18.14 -13.89
CA PHE A 137 -13.86 19.46 -14.13
C PHE A 137 -14.11 20.25 -12.83
N VAL A 138 -14.09 19.61 -11.64
CA VAL A 138 -14.15 20.31 -10.34
C VAL A 138 -12.78 20.52 -9.71
N HIS A 139 -11.68 20.12 -10.35
CA HIS A 139 -10.31 20.26 -9.83
C HIS A 139 -9.97 21.70 -9.43
N GLU A 140 -10.22 22.67 -10.30
CA GLU A 140 -9.96 24.08 -10.01
C GLU A 140 -10.77 24.56 -8.80
N LYS A 141 -12.04 24.14 -8.73
CA LYS A 141 -12.94 24.48 -7.63
C LYS A 141 -12.52 23.83 -6.31
N ALA A 142 -12.10 22.56 -6.35
CA ALA A 142 -11.62 21.82 -5.19
C ALA A 142 -10.39 22.51 -4.56
N VAL A 143 -9.43 22.92 -5.40
CA VAL A 143 -8.24 23.67 -4.93
C VAL A 143 -8.64 25.05 -4.39
N LYS A 144 -9.48 25.79 -5.11
CA LYS A 144 -9.91 27.14 -4.71
C LYS A 144 -10.69 27.14 -3.39
N ARG A 145 -11.44 26.08 -3.11
CA ARG A 145 -12.20 25.91 -1.87
C ARG A 145 -11.41 25.25 -0.74
N GLY A 146 -10.15 24.87 -0.99
CA GLY A 146 -9.31 24.20 -0.01
C GLY A 146 -9.76 22.78 0.32
N TRP A 147 -10.51 22.12 -0.57
CA TRP A 147 -10.90 20.71 -0.40
C TRP A 147 -9.72 19.77 -0.64
N HIS A 148 -8.88 20.10 -1.64
CA HIS A 148 -7.77 19.27 -2.09
C HIS A 148 -6.58 20.12 -2.51
N ARG A 149 -5.36 19.60 -2.31
CA ARG A 149 -4.16 20.18 -2.95
C ARG A 149 -4.08 19.70 -4.40
N LYS A 150 -3.29 20.37 -5.24
CA LYS A 150 -3.17 20.02 -6.67
C LYS A 150 -2.67 18.59 -6.91
N GLU A 151 -1.83 18.12 -6.02
CA GLU A 151 -1.25 16.77 -5.98
C GLU A 151 -2.29 15.67 -5.71
N ASP A 152 -3.36 15.95 -4.98
CA ASP A 152 -4.42 14.98 -4.64
C ASP A 152 -5.43 14.73 -5.74
N LEU A 153 -5.48 15.64 -6.71
CA LEU A 153 -6.48 15.64 -7.77
C LEU A 153 -6.41 14.41 -8.69
N GLN A 154 -5.31 13.66 -8.62
CA GLN A 154 -5.09 12.46 -9.42
C GLN A 154 -5.52 11.17 -8.71
N ASN A 155 -6.25 11.25 -7.58
CA ASN A 155 -6.87 10.08 -6.97
C ASN A 155 -7.87 9.42 -7.91
N VAL A 156 -7.68 8.11 -8.12
CA VAL A 156 -8.35 7.33 -9.16
C VAL A 156 -8.67 5.93 -8.68
N ALA A 157 -9.59 5.28 -9.37
CA ALA A 157 -9.97 3.90 -9.16
C ALA A 157 -10.08 3.12 -10.47
N TRP A 158 -9.76 1.84 -10.42
CA TRP A 158 -9.97 0.83 -11.45
C TRP A 158 -11.30 0.11 -11.21
N LEU A 159 -12.31 0.57 -11.94
CA LEU A 159 -13.68 0.12 -11.77
C LEU A 159 -14.15 -0.68 -12.97
N CYS A 160 -14.88 -1.77 -12.72
CA CYS A 160 -15.65 -2.43 -13.76
C CYS A 160 -16.75 -1.51 -14.29
N GLY A 161 -17.24 -1.75 -15.50
CA GLY A 161 -18.25 -0.87 -16.12
C GLY A 161 -19.55 -0.69 -15.31
N ALA A 162 -19.94 -1.68 -14.49
CA ALA A 162 -21.11 -1.56 -13.62
C ALA A 162 -20.87 -0.59 -12.45
N CYS A 163 -19.73 -0.74 -11.76
CA CYS A 163 -19.34 0.12 -10.64
C CYS A 163 -19.02 1.54 -11.13
N HIS A 164 -18.34 1.68 -12.27
CA HIS A 164 -18.04 2.98 -12.87
C HIS A 164 -19.33 3.78 -13.13
N ARG A 165 -20.33 3.18 -13.80
CA ARG A 165 -21.61 3.85 -14.03
C ARG A 165 -22.32 4.21 -12.74
N PHE A 166 -22.28 3.34 -11.74
CA PHE A 166 -22.89 3.61 -10.44
C PHE A 166 -22.26 4.83 -9.76
N VAL A 167 -20.93 4.93 -9.69
CA VAL A 167 -20.26 6.09 -9.05
C VAL A 167 -20.66 7.41 -9.71
N HIS A 168 -20.83 7.43 -11.04
CA HIS A 168 -21.33 8.61 -11.76
C HIS A 168 -22.78 9.02 -11.40
N HIS A 169 -23.56 8.11 -10.82
CA HIS A 169 -24.95 8.36 -10.41
C HIS A 169 -25.15 8.44 -8.89
N PHE A 170 -24.14 8.02 -8.12
CA PHE A 170 -24.21 7.92 -6.67
C PHE A 170 -24.37 9.29 -6.00
N LYS A 171 -23.52 10.26 -6.37
CA LYS A 171 -23.51 11.61 -5.79
C LYS A 171 -23.25 12.66 -6.85
N THR A 172 -23.52 13.92 -6.51
CA THR A 172 -23.08 15.02 -7.36
C THR A 172 -21.57 15.08 -7.41
N HIS A 173 -21.02 15.65 -8.48
CA HIS A 173 -19.58 15.75 -8.64
C HIS A 173 -18.87 16.58 -7.55
N GLU A 174 -19.57 17.52 -6.90
CA GLU A 174 -19.02 18.26 -5.76
C GLU A 174 -19.00 17.41 -4.49
N GLU A 175 -20.05 16.64 -4.23
CA GLU A 175 -20.08 15.69 -3.10
C GLU A 175 -19.03 14.59 -3.30
N LEU A 176 -18.88 14.05 -4.52
CA LEU A 176 -17.81 13.10 -4.82
C LEU A 176 -16.43 13.69 -4.50
N ALA A 177 -16.16 14.90 -4.98
CA ALA A 177 -14.90 15.56 -4.70
C ALA A 177 -14.71 15.90 -3.23
N ARG A 178 -15.77 16.20 -2.48
CA ARG A 178 -15.63 16.67 -1.10
C ARG A 178 -15.56 15.52 -0.09
N ASP A 179 -16.42 14.53 -0.27
CA ASP A 179 -16.74 13.55 0.78
C ASP A 179 -16.41 12.11 0.34
N TYR A 180 -16.20 11.85 -0.96
CA TYR A 180 -16.02 10.49 -1.53
C TYR A 180 -14.85 10.39 -2.54
N TYR A 181 -13.71 10.97 -2.18
CA TYR A 181 -12.55 11.14 -3.09
C TYR A 181 -11.48 10.03 -3.00
N THR A 182 -11.75 8.96 -2.24
CA THR A 182 -10.94 7.72 -2.19
C THR A 182 -11.84 6.49 -2.30
N VAL A 183 -11.27 5.32 -2.56
CA VAL A 183 -12.03 4.06 -2.64
C VAL A 183 -12.60 3.70 -1.27
N GLU A 184 -11.84 3.93 -0.21
CA GLU A 184 -12.21 3.67 1.19
C GLU A 184 -13.43 4.51 1.57
N LEU A 185 -13.41 5.82 1.27
CA LEU A 185 -14.55 6.71 1.52
C LEU A 185 -15.80 6.28 0.75
N LEU A 186 -15.65 5.76 -0.47
CA LEU A 186 -16.77 5.17 -1.21
C LEU A 186 -17.27 3.90 -0.50
N LEU A 187 -16.37 3.01 -0.09
CA LEU A 187 -16.71 1.74 0.57
C LEU A 187 -17.26 1.91 1.98
N ASP A 188 -17.04 3.06 2.63
CA ASP A 188 -17.64 3.38 3.93
C ASP A 188 -19.14 3.73 3.82
N ASP A 189 -19.66 4.01 2.62
CA ASP A 189 -21.07 4.32 2.41
C ASP A 189 -21.93 3.07 2.19
N ASP A 190 -22.99 2.92 2.98
CA ASP A 190 -23.89 1.77 2.92
C ASP A 190 -24.50 1.54 1.51
N GLU A 191 -24.75 2.59 0.74
CA GLU A 191 -25.33 2.46 -0.60
C GLU A 191 -24.33 1.82 -1.57
N VAL A 192 -23.07 2.25 -1.49
CA VAL A 192 -21.98 1.70 -2.29
C VAL A 192 -21.71 0.24 -1.90
N GLN A 193 -21.69 -0.09 -0.60
CA GLN A 193 -21.53 -1.47 -0.13
C GLN A 193 -22.66 -2.37 -0.64
N ARG A 194 -23.92 -1.95 -0.51
CA ARG A 194 -25.08 -2.71 -1.01
C ARG A 194 -24.98 -2.91 -2.53
N TRP A 195 -24.58 -1.88 -3.26
CA TRP A 195 -24.39 -1.97 -4.71
C TRP A 195 -23.29 -2.97 -5.07
N ALA A 196 -22.11 -2.85 -4.46
CA ALA A 196 -20.98 -3.74 -4.68
C ALA A 196 -21.35 -5.20 -4.44
N HIS A 197 -22.00 -5.49 -3.30
CA HIS A 197 -22.48 -6.83 -2.96
C HIS A 197 -23.50 -7.36 -3.98
N TRP A 198 -24.48 -6.54 -4.36
CA TRP A 198 -25.47 -6.92 -5.37
C TRP A 198 -24.85 -7.19 -6.74
N VAL A 199 -23.84 -6.41 -7.15
CA VAL A 199 -23.10 -6.61 -8.40
C VAL A 199 -22.33 -7.94 -8.39
N VAL A 200 -21.81 -8.38 -7.25
CA VAL A 200 -21.19 -9.71 -7.17
C VAL A 200 -22.24 -10.80 -7.38
N ILE A 201 -23.33 -10.77 -6.61
CA ILE A 201 -24.38 -11.81 -6.64
C ILE A 201 -25.02 -11.90 -8.03
N ARG A 202 -25.44 -10.77 -8.59
CA ARG A 202 -26.17 -10.75 -9.87
C ARG A 202 -25.38 -11.38 -11.00
N TRP A 203 -24.05 -11.32 -10.94
CA TRP A 203 -23.17 -11.76 -12.01
C TRP A 203 -22.45 -13.09 -11.70
N GLN A 204 -22.53 -13.60 -10.48
CA GLN A 204 -22.08 -14.95 -10.12
C GLN A 204 -22.89 -16.03 -10.85
N TYR A 205 -24.20 -15.80 -11.05
CA TYR A 205 -25.07 -16.70 -11.81
C TYR A 205 -24.74 -16.75 -13.32
N LEU A 206 -24.12 -15.72 -13.88
CA LEU A 206 -23.78 -15.70 -15.31
C LEU A 206 -22.49 -16.49 -15.62
N VAL A 207 -21.55 -16.55 -14.68
CA VAL A 207 -20.34 -17.39 -14.81
C VAL A 207 -20.71 -18.87 -14.71
N GLN A 208 -21.61 -19.25 -13.79
CA GLN A 208 -22.09 -20.62 -13.65
C GLN A 208 -22.89 -21.14 -14.87
N LEU A 209 -23.43 -20.25 -15.70
CA LEU A 209 -24.17 -20.60 -16.92
C LEU A 209 -23.28 -20.64 -18.18
N GLN A 210 -21.99 -20.34 -18.07
CA GLN A 210 -21.04 -20.35 -19.19
C GLN A 210 -20.08 -21.55 -19.18
N GLU A 211 -20.16 -22.46 -18.22
CA GLU A 211 -19.51 -23.78 -18.30
C GLU A 211 -20.25 -24.61 -19.38
N PRO A 212 -19.68 -24.86 -20.57
CA PRO A 212 -20.29 -25.81 -21.48
C PRO A 212 -20.22 -27.18 -20.82
N TYR A 213 -21.35 -27.90 -20.82
CA TYR A 213 -21.36 -29.34 -20.63
C TYR A 213 -20.30 -29.97 -21.55
N GLU A 214 -19.14 -30.35 -21.01
CA GLU A 214 -18.32 -31.38 -21.63
C GLU A 214 -19.15 -32.67 -21.60
N LEU A 215 -19.77 -32.96 -22.73
CA LEU A 215 -20.48 -34.22 -22.98
C LEU A 215 -19.44 -35.35 -22.96
N VAL A 216 -19.74 -36.33 -22.11
CA VAL A 216 -19.16 -37.68 -22.01
C VAL A 216 -19.00 -38.34 -23.37
#